data_AF-A0AAD7Z9Z6-F1
#
_entry.id   AF-A0AAD7Z9Z6-F1
#
_cell.length_a   1.000
_cell.length_b   1.000
_cell.length_c   1.000
_cell.angle_alpha   90.00
_cell.angle_beta   90.00
_cell.angle_gamma   90.00
#
_symmetry.space_group_name_H-M   'P 1'
#
loop_
_entity.id
_entity.type
_entity.pdbx_description
1 polymer ?
#
loop_
_entity_poly.entity_id
_entity_poly.type
_entity_poly.pdbx_seq_one_letter_code
_entity_poly.pdbx_strand_id
1 'polypeptide(L)' 'RASPIICQEMFMLPIFFVIETQALRLAGVSGHGRLMNPPARNSMWRFGFPNPVNYNDNELFCGGHAG' A
#
# COMPACT_ATOMS: atom_id res chain seq x y z
N ARG A 1 19.91 44.92 -12.97
CA ARG A 1 18.47 45.24 -12.96
C ARG A 1 17.77 44.04 -13.60
N ALA A 2 17.27 43.10 -12.80
CA ALA A 2 16.60 41.90 -13.33
C ALA A 2 15.27 42.32 -13.98
N SER A 3 14.98 41.84 -15.17
CA SER A 3 13.71 42.07 -15.85
C SER A 3 12.59 41.30 -15.13
N PRO A 4 11.37 41.86 -15.01
CA PRO A 4 10.27 41.28 -14.25
C PRO A 4 9.88 39.86 -14.72
N ILE A 5 10.15 39.54 -15.99
CA ILE A 5 9.93 38.22 -16.59
C ILE A 5 10.83 37.15 -15.96
N ILE A 6 12.09 37.44 -15.64
CA ILE A 6 13.04 36.45 -15.10
C ILE A 6 12.67 36.06 -13.67
N CYS A 7 12.17 37.00 -12.86
CA CYS A 7 11.68 36.70 -11.52
C CYS A 7 10.45 35.78 -11.57
N GLN A 8 9.54 35.95 -12.54
CA GLN A 8 8.29 35.18 -12.60
C GLN A 8 8.53 33.71 -13.00
N GLU A 9 9.45 33.46 -13.95
CA GLU A 9 9.85 32.11 -14.36
C GLU A 9 10.58 31.33 -13.23
N MET A 10 11.36 32.03 -12.41
CA MET A 10 12.10 31.43 -11.28
C MET A 10 11.18 30.87 -10.19
N PHE A 11 9.96 31.39 -10.03
CA PHE A 11 8.99 30.88 -9.06
C PHE A 11 8.12 29.75 -9.61
N MET A 12 7.85 29.71 -10.92
CA MET A 12 6.93 28.72 -11.51
C MET A 12 7.51 27.30 -11.57
N LEU A 13 8.80 27.16 -11.89
CA LEU A 13 9.49 25.86 -11.99
C LEU A 13 9.46 25.03 -10.68
N PRO A 14 9.80 25.58 -9.49
CA PRO A 14 9.70 24.81 -8.25
C PRO A 14 8.25 24.48 -7.88
N ILE A 15 7.28 25.32 -8.26
CA ILE A 15 5.84 25.05 -8.02
C ILE A 15 5.37 23.84 -8.83
N PHE A 16 5.72 23.76 -10.11
CA PHE A 16 5.40 22.59 -10.94
C PHE A 16 6.03 21.30 -10.39
N PHE A 17 7.29 21.35 -9.98
CA PHE A 17 7.98 20.21 -9.38
C PHE A 17 7.33 19.74 -8.06
N VAL A 18 6.89 20.69 -7.23
CA VAL A 18 6.15 20.38 -6.00
C VAL A 18 4.79 19.76 -6.32
N ILE A 19 4.06 20.24 -7.32
CA ILE A 19 2.75 19.69 -7.70
C ILE A 19 2.88 18.24 -8.21
N GLU A 20 3.84 17.96 -9.10
CA GLU A 20 4.05 16.62 -9.65
C GLU A 20 4.48 15.60 -8.59
N THR A 21 5.39 15.98 -7.68
CA THR A 21 5.88 15.09 -6.62
C THR A 21 4.81 14.76 -5.57
N GLN A 22 3.80 15.61 -5.39
CA GLN A 22 2.72 15.39 -4.43
C GLN A 22 1.63 14.45 -4.98
N ALA A 23 1.47 14.34 -6.31
CA ALA A 23 0.47 13.47 -6.92
C ALA A 23 0.72 11.96 -6.67
N LEU A 24 1.99 11.55 -6.55
CA LEU A 24 2.37 10.15 -6.32
C LEU A 24 2.12 9.66 -4.88
N ARG A 25 1.88 10.54 -3.91
CA ARG A 25 1.75 10.18 -2.49
C ARG A 25 0.36 9.66 -2.11
N LEU A 26 -0.63 9.77 -2.98
CA LEU A 26 -2.02 9.38 -2.69
C LEU A 26 -2.31 7.89 -2.94
N ALA A 27 -1.36 7.14 -3.50
CA ALA A 27 -1.51 5.71 -3.71
C ALA A 27 -1.31 4.94 -2.38
N GLY A 28 -2.38 4.73 -1.63
CA GLY A 28 -2.40 3.84 -0.48
C GLY A 28 -2.35 2.36 -0.89
N VAL A 29 -1.69 1.53 -0.09
CA VAL A 29 -1.68 0.06 -0.25
C VAL A 29 -2.41 -0.59 0.93
N SER A 30 -3.24 -1.60 0.65
CA SER A 30 -3.84 -2.47 1.67
C SER A 30 -3.10 -3.81 1.67
N GLY A 31 -2.14 -3.94 2.59
CA GLY A 31 -1.30 -5.12 2.72
C GLY A 31 -1.87 -6.13 3.71
N HIS A 32 -1.99 -7.38 3.29
CA HIS A 32 -2.42 -8.51 4.13
C HIS A 32 -1.41 -9.65 4.05
N GLY A 33 -1.31 -10.46 5.12
CA GLY A 33 -0.25 -11.46 5.25
C GLY A 33 -0.67 -12.69 6.03
N ARG A 34 -0.02 -13.82 5.75
CA ARG A 34 -0.25 -15.11 6.41
C ARG A 34 1.06 -15.83 6.69
N LEU A 35 1.05 -16.67 7.71
CA LEU A 35 2.19 -17.53 8.04
C LEU A 35 2.14 -18.81 7.19
N MET A 36 3.14 -18.99 6.30
CA MET A 36 3.23 -20.14 5.39
C MET A 36 4.17 -21.24 5.88
N ASN A 37 5.11 -20.93 6.77
CA ASN A 37 6.04 -21.91 7.33
C ASN A 37 6.32 -21.67 8.83
N PRO A 38 5.91 -22.59 9.73
CA PRO A 38 4.94 -23.66 9.46
C PRO A 38 3.59 -23.05 9.05
N PRO A 39 2.80 -23.70 8.16
CA PRO A 39 1.55 -23.11 7.70
C PRO A 39 0.58 -22.91 8.87
N ALA A 40 0.01 -21.71 8.99
CA ALA A 40 -1.06 -21.44 9.95
C ALA A 40 -2.30 -22.30 9.66
N ARG A 41 -3.10 -22.62 10.69
CA ARG A 41 -4.27 -23.53 10.59
C ARG A 41 -5.24 -23.18 9.46
N ASN A 42 -5.41 -21.90 9.20
CA ASN A 42 -6.29 -21.37 8.16
C ASN A 42 -5.68 -21.43 6.74
N SER A 43 -4.35 -21.58 6.61
CA SER A 43 -3.60 -21.66 5.35
C SER A 43 -3.25 -23.10 4.96
N MET A 44 -3.47 -24.07 5.87
CA MET A 44 -3.14 -25.49 5.69
C MET A 44 -3.79 -26.13 4.46
N TRP A 45 -5.01 -25.70 4.08
CA TRP A 45 -5.70 -26.24 2.90
C TRP A 45 -4.90 -26.04 1.60
N ARG A 46 -4.04 -25.03 1.53
CA ARG A 46 -3.15 -24.78 0.38
C ARG A 46 -2.04 -25.81 0.22
N PHE A 47 -1.76 -26.56 1.30
CA PHE A 47 -0.72 -27.59 1.35
C PHE A 47 -1.32 -29.01 1.35
N GLY A 48 -2.62 -29.15 1.08
CA GLY A 48 -3.29 -30.45 0.94
C GLY A 48 -3.80 -31.08 2.24
N PHE A 49 -3.80 -30.34 3.35
CA PHE A 49 -4.40 -30.83 4.60
C PHE A 49 -5.94 -30.80 4.55
N PRO A 50 -6.64 -31.70 5.27
CA PRO A 50 -8.10 -31.80 5.29
C PRO A 50 -8.75 -30.73 6.18
N ASN A 51 -8.47 -29.45 5.90
CA ASN A 51 -9.10 -28.31 6.55
C ASN A 51 -10.13 -27.67 5.60
N PRO A 52 -11.23 -27.09 6.11
CA PRO A 52 -12.12 -26.27 5.29
C PRO A 52 -11.34 -25.17 4.57
N VAL A 53 -11.65 -24.96 3.29
CA VAL A 53 -10.99 -23.94 2.46
C VAL A 53 -11.37 -22.56 3.00
N ASN A 54 -10.35 -21.76 3.35
CA ASN A 54 -10.51 -20.37 3.73
C ASN A 54 -9.73 -19.49 2.75
N TYR A 55 -10.44 -18.82 1.84
CA TYR A 55 -9.83 -17.91 0.87
C TYR A 55 -9.34 -16.61 1.50
N ASN A 56 -9.83 -16.26 2.69
CA ASN A 56 -9.41 -15.07 3.44
C ASN A 56 -8.32 -15.41 4.47
N ASP A 57 -7.41 -16.33 4.12
CA ASP A 57 -6.38 -16.83 5.02
C ASP A 57 -5.25 -15.83 5.29
N ASN A 58 -5.23 -14.72 4.56
CA ASN A 58 -4.33 -13.56 4.69
C ASN A 58 -4.85 -12.47 5.65
N GLU A 59 -6.09 -12.55 6.12
CA GLU A 59 -6.72 -11.48 6.91
C GLU A 59 -7.17 -11.99 8.29
N LEU A 60 -6.33 -12.79 8.93
CA LEU A 60 -6.55 -13.14 10.33
C LEU A 60 -6.06 -11.99 11.21
N PHE A 61 -7.00 -11.21 11.74
CA PHE A 61 -6.76 -10.18 12.76
C PHE A 61 -6.35 -10.82 14.11
N CYS A 62 -5.21 -11.53 14.16
CA CYS A 62 -4.70 -12.24 15.33
C CYS A 62 -5.67 -13.27 15.96
N GLY A 63 -6.68 -13.73 15.20
CA GLY A 63 -7.75 -14.58 15.71
C GLY A 63 -9.11 -13.90 15.83
N GLY A 64 -9.25 -12.62 15.46
CA GLY A 64 -10.56 -11.99 15.21
C GLY A 64 -10.57 -10.47 14.97
N HIS A 65 -11.41 -10.02 14.03
CA HIS A 65 -12.48 -9.06 14.32
C HIS A 65 -13.77 -9.80 13.95
N ALA A 66 -14.56 -10.18 14.97
CA ALA A 66 -15.90 -10.71 14.78
C ALA A 66 -16.86 -9.52 14.69
N GLY A 67 -17.57 -9.42 13.57
CA GLY A 67 -18.88 -8.76 13.51
C GLY A 67 -19.95 -9.83 13.62
#